data_AF-A0A380P7M7-F1
#
_entry.id   AF-A0A380P7M7-F1
#
_cell.length_a   1.000
_cell.length_b   1.000
_cell.length_c   1.000
_cell.angle_alpha   90.00
_cell.angle_beta   90.00
_cell.angle_gamma   90.00
#
_symmetry.space_group_name_H-M   'P 1'
#
loop_
_entity.id
_entity.type
_entity.pdbx_description
1 polymer ?
#
loop_
_entity_poly.entity_id
_entity_poly.type
_entity_poly.pdbx_seq_one_letter_code
_entity_poly.pdbx_strand_id
1 'polypeptide(L)'
;MIGDALINAGINASDIKAIGIASQRETTIVWNRETGQPIYNAISWASLQSAEIAEQLVADGYAKQFMKKPDYQLTHTFLPLKFVGF
;
A
#
# COMPACT_ATOMS: atom_id res chain seq x y z
N MET A 1 13.91 4.52 15.95
CA MET A 1 13.79 3.09 15.57
C MET A 1 13.15 2.32 16.71
N ILE A 2 12.70 1.06 16.51
CA ILE A 2 12.08 0.29 17.62
C ILE A 2 13.04 0.05 18.78
N GLY A 3 14.34 -0.14 18.49
CA GLY A 3 15.39 -0.27 19.50
C GLY A 3 15.50 0.97 20.40
N ASP A 4 15.49 2.17 19.81
CA ASP A 4 15.55 3.43 20.58
C ASP A 4 14.33 3.59 21.49
N ALA A 5 13.15 3.19 21.00
CA ALA A 5 11.93 3.25 21.80
C ALA A 5 11.98 2.32 23.01
N LEU A 6 12.57 1.12 22.86
CA LEU A 6 12.76 0.17 23.97
C LEU A 6 13.79 0.67 24.99
N ILE A 7 14.91 1.24 24.51
CA ILE A 7 15.95 1.82 25.36
C ILE A 7 15.39 2.98 26.18
N ASN A 8 14.66 3.90 25.54
CA ASN A 8 14.05 5.05 26.21
C ASN A 8 12.98 4.65 27.23
N ALA A 9 12.28 3.54 26.98
CA ALA A 9 11.29 3.00 27.91
C ALA A 9 11.92 2.15 29.03
N GLY A 10 13.19 1.73 28.90
CA GLY A 10 13.86 0.82 29.84
C GLY A 10 13.30 -0.60 29.84
N ILE A 11 12.67 -1.02 28.74
CA ILE A 11 11.95 -2.30 28.63
C ILE A 11 12.75 -3.26 27.75
N ASN A 12 12.89 -4.52 28.17
CA ASN A 12 13.51 -5.54 27.33
C ASN A 12 12.49 -6.09 26.32
N ALA A 13 12.97 -6.53 25.15
CA ALA A 13 12.09 -7.14 24.14
C ALA A 13 11.31 -8.37 24.67
N SER A 14 11.85 -9.07 25.67
CA SER A 14 11.20 -10.18 26.38
C SER A 14 9.94 -9.78 27.16
N ASP A 15 9.81 -8.51 27.52
CA ASP A 15 8.71 -8.00 28.34
C ASP A 15 7.50 -7.58 27.48
N ILE A 16 7.64 -7.60 26.15
CA ILE A 16 6.61 -7.23 25.18
C ILE A 16 5.62 -8.38 25.00
N LYS A 17 4.38 -8.18 25.47
CA LYS A 17 3.29 -9.16 25.31
C LYS A 17 2.67 -9.17 23.92
N ALA A 18 2.67 -8.03 23.23
CA ALA A 18 2.04 -7.86 21.92
C ALA A 18 2.63 -6.66 21.16
N ILE A 19 2.52 -6.69 19.83
CA ILE A 19 2.93 -5.59 18.95
C ILE A 19 1.71 -5.13 18.16
N GLY A 20 1.35 -3.85 18.29
CA GLY A 20 0.36 -3.20 17.46
C GLY A 20 1.03 -2.58 16.23
N ILE A 21 0.64 -3.02 15.03
CA ILE A 21 1.14 -2.46 13.78
C ILE A 21 0.05 -1.57 13.19
N ALA A 22 0.31 -0.27 13.13
CA ALA A 22 -0.48 0.68 12.35
C ALA A 22 0.31 1.11 11.12
N SER A 23 -0.29 0.98 9.94
CA SER A 23 0.32 1.38 8.68
C SER A 23 -0.56 2.40 7.95
N GLN A 24 0.05 3.18 7.08
CA GLN A 24 -0.68 4.03 6.15
C GLN A 24 -1.46 3.15 5.16
N ARG A 25 -2.73 3.51 4.90
CA ARG A 25 -3.53 2.83 3.88
C ARG A 25 -3.00 3.27 2.51
N GLU A 26 -3.02 2.35 1.55
CA GLU A 26 -2.80 2.59 0.11
C GLU A 26 -1.36 2.72 -0.44
N THR A 27 -0.33 2.35 0.35
CA THR A 27 1.03 2.12 -0.18
C THR A 27 1.17 0.66 -0.63
N THR A 28 1.61 0.42 -1.86
CA THR A 28 1.79 -0.93 -2.42
C THR A 28 3.27 -1.27 -2.57
N ILE A 29 3.67 -2.45 -2.11
CA ILE A 29 5.02 -3.00 -2.26
C ILE A 29 4.89 -4.41 -2.83
N VAL A 30 5.70 -4.71 -3.84
CA VAL A 30 5.79 -6.05 -4.45
C VAL A 30 7.20 -6.58 -4.24
N TRP A 31 7.32 -7.79 -3.70
CA TRP A 31 8.58 -8.44 -3.42
C TRP A 31 8.55 -9.91 -3.84
N ASN A 32 9.73 -10.48 -4.10
CA ASN A 32 9.88 -11.89 -4.37
C ASN A 32 9.69 -12.68 -3.06
N ARG A 33 8.77 -13.65 -3.05
CA ARG A 33 8.43 -14.45 -1.86
C ARG A 33 9.61 -15.26 -1.31
N GLU A 34 10.48 -15.76 -2.18
CA GLU A 34 11.60 -16.63 -1.80
C GLU A 34 12.79 -15.83 -1.27
N THR A 35 13.11 -14.72 -1.92
CA THR A 35 14.30 -13.92 -1.56
C THR A 35 14.00 -12.77 -0.61
N GLY A 36 12.72 -12.39 -0.46
CA GLY A 36 12.30 -11.20 0.28
C GLY A 36 12.69 -9.88 -0.38
N GLN A 37 13.32 -9.91 -1.55
CA GLN A 37 13.80 -8.70 -2.23
C GLN A 37 12.65 -7.97 -2.91
N PRO A 38 12.59 -6.63 -2.77
CA PRO A 38 11.61 -5.83 -3.50
C PRO A 38 11.86 -5.96 -5.00
N ILE A 39 10.79 -6.22 -5.76
CA ILE A 39 10.85 -6.25 -7.23
C ILE A 39 10.85 -4.81 -7.77
N TYR A 40 10.22 -3.89 -7.04
CA TYR A 40 10.16 -2.47 -7.37
C TYR A 40 10.08 -1.62 -6.10
N ASN A 41 10.29 -0.30 -6.26
CA ASN A 41 10.16 0.66 -5.18
C ASN A 41 8.72 0.72 -4.63
N ALA A 42 8.58 1.10 -3.37
CA ALA A 42 7.26 1.27 -2.75
C ALA A 42 6.47 2.37 -3.46
N ILE A 43 5.26 2.04 -3.92
CA ILE A 43 4.36 3.01 -4.56
C ILE A 43 3.51 3.66 -3.47
N SER A 44 3.84 4.91 -3.14
CA SER A 44 3.14 5.70 -2.12
C SER A 44 1.66 5.93 -2.46
N TRP A 45 0.84 6.13 -1.43
CA TRP A 45 -0.57 6.55 -1.56
C TRP A 45 -0.74 7.81 -2.43
N ALA A 46 0.19 8.77 -2.35
CA ALA A 46 0.17 10.02 -3.10
C ALA A 46 0.70 9.89 -4.55
N SER A 47 1.05 8.69 -5.01
CA SER A 47 1.58 8.51 -6.37
C SER A 47 0.49 8.73 -7.42
N LEU A 48 0.79 9.58 -8.40
CA LEU A 48 -0.05 9.86 -9.57
C LEU A 48 0.31 8.99 -10.78
N GLN A 49 1.29 8.09 -10.65
CA GLN A 49 1.82 7.30 -11.78
C GLN A 49 0.76 6.42 -12.46
N SER A 50 -0.29 6.02 -11.72
CA SER A 50 -1.39 5.21 -12.25
C SER A 50 -2.58 6.05 -12.74
N ALA A 51 -2.47 7.39 -12.81
CA ALA A 51 -3.57 8.27 -13.20
C ALA A 51 -4.00 8.03 -14.66
N GLU A 52 -3.05 7.92 -15.59
CA GLU A 52 -3.33 7.66 -17.01
C GLU A 52 -4.02 6.30 -17.23
N ILE A 53 -3.61 5.28 -16.46
CA ILE A 53 -4.24 3.96 -16.48
C ILE A 53 -5.68 4.04 -15.95
N ALA A 54 -5.91 4.84 -14.91
CA ALA A 54 -7.25 5.09 -14.37
C ALA A 54 -8.16 5.75 -15.41
N GLU A 55 -7.66 6.77 -16.10
CA GLU A 55 -8.38 7.49 -17.17
C GLU A 55 -8.71 6.56 -18.35
N GLN A 56 -7.75 5.72 -18.77
CA GLN A 56 -7.98 4.75 -19.84
C GLN A 56 -9.05 3.72 -19.46
N LEU A 57 -9.02 3.19 -18.24
CA LEU A 57 -10.04 2.22 -17.79
C LEU A 57 -11.44 2.83 -17.66
N VAL A 58 -11.52 4.12 -17.36
CA VAL A 58 -12.79 4.86 -17.41
C VAL A 58 -13.26 5.01 -18.85
N ALA A 59 -12.35 5.38 -19.78
CA ALA A 59 -12.64 5.51 -21.20
C ALA A 59 -13.10 4.18 -21.83
N ASP A 60 -12.50 3.06 -21.41
CA ASP A 60 -12.83 1.71 -21.86
C ASP A 60 -14.17 1.18 -21.28
N GLY A 61 -14.87 1.99 -20.47
CA GLY A 61 -16.20 1.68 -19.95
C GLY A 61 -16.22 0.78 -18.71
N TYR A 62 -15.06 0.45 -18.14
CA TYR A 62 -14.96 -0.39 -16.94
C TYR A 62 -15.39 0.32 -15.65
N ALA A 63 -15.60 1.64 -15.69
CA ALA A 63 -16.01 2.45 -14.53
C ALA A 63 -17.18 1.85 -13.72
N LYS A 64 -18.19 1.32 -14.42
CA LYS A 64 -19.40 0.74 -13.78
C LYS A 64 -19.15 -0.57 -13.06
N GLN A 65 -18.12 -1.34 -13.45
CA GLN A 65 -17.80 -2.62 -12.80
C GLN A 65 -17.13 -2.42 -11.44
N PHE A 66 -16.39 -1.33 -11.28
CA PHE A 66 -15.69 -0.98 -10.05
C PHE A 66 -16.55 -0.17 -9.06
N MET A 67 -17.58 0.52 -9.54
CA MET A 67 -18.56 1.28 -8.72
C MET A 67 -19.58 0.41 -7.95
N LYS A 68 -19.36 -0.90 -7.80
CA LYS A 68 -20.27 -1.78 -7.03
C LYS A 68 -20.28 -1.50 -5.52
N LYS A 69 -19.35 -0.68 -5.02
CA LYS A 69 -19.33 -0.21 -3.63
C LYS A 69 -19.33 1.33 -3.61
N PRO A 70 -20.19 1.98 -2.82
CA PRO A 70 -20.32 3.44 -2.79
C PRO A 70 -19.05 4.16 -2.32
N ASP A 71 -18.16 3.46 -1.61
CA ASP A 71 -16.91 4.02 -1.08
C ASP A 71 -15.73 3.94 -2.06
N TYR A 72 -15.95 3.40 -3.26
CA TYR A 72 -14.92 3.14 -4.26
C TYR A 72 -15.04 4.09 -5.45
N GLN A 73 -14.15 5.08 -5.51
CA GLN A 73 -13.95 5.90 -6.71
C GLN A 73 -12.71 5.40 -7.46
N LEU A 74 -12.84 5.20 -8.78
CA LEU A 74 -11.70 4.93 -9.66
C LEU A 74 -10.87 6.20 -9.77
N THR A 75 -9.81 6.27 -8.97
CA THR A 75 -8.85 7.37 -8.93
C THR A 75 -7.46 6.77 -8.76
N HIS A 76 -6.38 7.52 -9.00
CA HIS A 76 -4.99 7.08 -8.89
C HIS A 76 -4.62 6.45 -7.51
N THR A 77 -5.43 6.72 -6.49
CA THR A 77 -5.33 6.16 -5.14
C THR A 77 -5.78 4.69 -5.06
N PHE A 78 -6.54 4.20 -6.05
CA PHE A 78 -7.10 2.85 -6.06
C PHE A 78 -5.99 1.80 -6.09
N LEU A 79 -5.83 1.10 -4.97
CA LEU A 79 -4.79 0.09 -4.72
C LEU A 79 -4.58 -0.93 -5.87
N PRO A 80 -5.63 -1.51 -6.48
CA PRO A 80 -5.46 -2.44 -7.60
C PRO A 80 -4.81 -1.82 -8.84
N LEU A 81 -4.96 -0.51 -9.10
CA LEU A 81 -4.30 0.15 -10.24
C LEU A 81 -2.80 0.26 -10.04
N LYS A 82 -2.32 0.29 -8.79
CA LYS A 82 -0.88 0.31 -8.50
C LYS A 82 -0.21 -0.99 -8.90
N PHE A 83 -0.94 -2.11 -8.92
CA PHE A 83 -0.42 -3.40 -9.40
C PHE A 83 -0.17 -3.43 -10.91
N VAL A 84 -0.89 -2.61 -11.69
CA VAL A 84 -0.72 -2.49 -13.15
C VAL A 84 0.52 -1.66 -13.51
N GLY A 85 1.02 -0.85 -12.56
CA GLY A 85 2.21 -0.02 -12.73
C GLY A 85 3.54 -0.68 -12.34
N PHE A 86 3.54 -1.95 -11.93
CA PHE A 86 4.76 -2.74 -11.73
C PHE A 86 5.22 -3.39 -13.04
#